data_AF-A0A929I0G7-F1
#
_entry.id   AF-A0A929I0G7-F1
#
_cell.length_a   1.000
_cell.length_b   1.000
_cell.length_c   1.000
_cell.angle_alpha   90.00
_cell.angle_beta   90.00
_cell.angle_gamma   90.00
#
_symmetry.space_group_name_H-M   'P 1'
#
loop_
_entity.id
_entity.type
_entity.pdbx_description
1 polymer ?
#
loop_
_entity_poly.entity_id
_entity_poly.type
_entity_poly.pdbx_seq_one_letter_code
_entity_poly.pdbx_strand_id
1 'polypeptide(L)'
;MVKKLQRNLEREGYLTIYSDFFLVTSDNDVAQRMAKSIYTVLHQRESFLKKGARFLKTFKTFRPVFKPSADQGVVLSIEPVSADLSGIELLDQVMGEFGDFVRKQTMAAGVHIAIDEFQEITDLKGSQVEGVLRTHIQEHQASYFFVGSRRRILLDIFNKKSRPFYQSAMMYPLKALPHDELTRFMSNQFKKGGKKCPKVIAEKISEKIVQYPYYAQALAYHVYEISAKVVEEQDINNAFEKLIASERYGYEGIVQDLTGPQIALLKALATHPTSKIMSKEYMQAHRLSVGGIQYARKKLEDLDLIERHKELWRIVDPVFGLWLTGY
;
A
#
# COMPACT_ATOMS: atom_id res chain seq x y z
N MET A 1 -2.50 -7.27 -4.72
CA MET A 1 -3.33 -8.20 -3.92
C MET A 1 -4.81 -7.83 -3.95
N VAL A 2 -5.18 -6.60 -3.56
CA VAL A 2 -6.56 -6.08 -3.51
C VAL A 2 -7.37 -6.38 -4.78
N LYS A 3 -6.84 -6.02 -5.96
CA LYS A 3 -7.52 -6.29 -7.25
C LYS A 3 -7.83 -7.78 -7.49
N LYS A 4 -6.99 -8.71 -6.99
CA LYS A 4 -7.24 -10.15 -7.10
C LYS A 4 -8.37 -10.58 -6.17
N LEU A 5 -8.40 -10.07 -4.93
CA LEU A 5 -9.49 -10.30 -3.99
C LEU A 5 -10.82 -9.80 -4.56
N GLN A 6 -10.85 -8.59 -5.10
CA GLN A 6 -12.05 -8.02 -5.70
C GLN A 6 -12.54 -8.85 -6.89
N ARG A 7 -11.66 -9.31 -7.78
CA ARG A 7 -12.05 -10.24 -8.86
C ARG A 7 -12.68 -11.54 -8.37
N ASN A 8 -12.24 -12.05 -7.21
CA ASN A 8 -12.87 -13.23 -6.60
C ASN A 8 -14.27 -12.88 -6.07
N LEU A 9 -14.40 -11.76 -5.36
CA LEU A 9 -15.70 -11.26 -4.87
C LEU A 9 -16.68 -10.95 -6.02
N GLU A 10 -16.20 -10.43 -7.15
CA GLU A 10 -17.03 -10.22 -8.34
C GLU A 10 -17.64 -11.51 -8.86
N ARG A 11 -16.88 -12.62 -8.84
CA ARG A 11 -17.37 -13.96 -9.23
C ARG A 11 -18.41 -14.50 -8.24
N GLU A 12 -18.36 -14.05 -7.00
CA GLU A 12 -19.36 -14.32 -5.96
C GLU A 12 -20.55 -13.34 -6.01
N GLY A 13 -20.56 -12.40 -6.96
CA GLY A 13 -21.68 -11.50 -7.23
C GLY A 13 -21.59 -10.11 -6.58
N TYR A 14 -20.57 -9.85 -5.75
CA TYR A 14 -20.35 -8.53 -5.13
C TYR A 14 -20.10 -7.46 -6.17
N LEU A 15 -20.58 -6.24 -5.94
CA LEU A 15 -20.14 -5.05 -6.69
C LEU A 15 -18.83 -4.54 -6.08
N THR A 16 -17.72 -4.59 -6.82
CA THR A 16 -16.42 -4.15 -6.28
C THR A 16 -15.93 -2.88 -6.93
N ILE A 17 -15.54 -1.89 -6.12
CA ILE A 17 -14.99 -0.61 -6.56
C ILE A 17 -13.59 -0.46 -5.99
N TYR A 18 -12.63 -0.10 -6.84
CA TYR A 18 -11.25 0.17 -6.47
C TYR A 18 -10.91 1.60 -6.82
N SER A 19 -10.52 2.40 -5.82
CA SER A 19 -10.00 3.75 -6.00
C SER A 19 -8.58 3.82 -5.47
N ASP A 20 -7.69 4.49 -6.19
CA ASP A 20 -6.28 4.62 -5.85
C ASP A 20 -5.97 6.09 -5.63
N PHE A 21 -5.55 6.46 -4.42
CA PHE A 21 -5.23 7.84 -4.05
C PHE A 21 -3.73 8.16 -4.14
N PHE A 22 -2.92 7.31 -4.77
CA PHE A 22 -1.50 7.58 -4.94
C PHE A 22 -1.26 8.94 -5.62
N LEU A 23 -0.46 9.80 -4.98
CA LEU A 23 -0.11 11.15 -5.43
C LEU A 23 -1.31 12.07 -5.67
N VAL A 24 -2.36 11.98 -4.85
CA VAL A 24 -3.42 13.01 -4.89
C VAL A 24 -2.87 14.36 -4.47
N THR A 25 -3.16 15.39 -5.26
CA THR A 25 -2.62 16.75 -5.05
C THR A 25 -3.66 17.77 -4.63
N SER A 26 -4.95 17.44 -4.71
CA SER A 26 -6.05 18.34 -4.35
C SER A 26 -7.32 17.57 -3.98
N ASP A 27 -8.25 18.23 -3.29
CA ASP A 27 -9.58 17.68 -2.97
C ASP A 27 -10.36 17.31 -4.26
N ASN A 28 -10.16 18.08 -5.33
CA ASN A 28 -10.77 17.78 -6.63
C ASN A 28 -10.22 16.48 -7.24
N ASP A 29 -8.92 16.18 -7.10
CA ASP A 29 -8.34 14.91 -7.56
C ASP A 29 -8.97 13.73 -6.79
N VAL A 30 -9.16 13.87 -5.47
CA VAL A 30 -9.87 12.87 -4.66
C VAL A 30 -11.31 12.65 -5.18
N ALA A 31 -12.07 13.72 -5.39
CA ALA A 31 -13.43 13.66 -5.92
C ALA A 31 -13.47 12.97 -7.30
N GLN A 32 -12.58 13.36 -8.21
CA GLN A 32 -12.49 12.80 -9.56
C GLN A 32 -12.11 11.32 -9.55
N ARG A 33 -11.18 10.89 -8.69
CA ARG A 33 -10.77 9.48 -8.57
C ARG A 33 -11.89 8.61 -7.99
N MET A 34 -12.58 9.11 -6.96
CA MET A 34 -13.74 8.42 -6.39
C MET A 34 -14.84 8.28 -7.43
N ALA A 35 -15.21 9.38 -8.09
CA ALA A 35 -16.15 9.36 -9.20
C ALA A 35 -15.70 8.32 -10.23
N LYS A 36 -14.52 8.47 -10.83
CA LYS A 36 -14.02 7.59 -11.90
C LYS A 36 -14.12 6.12 -11.54
N SER A 37 -13.74 5.77 -10.32
CA SER A 37 -13.79 4.40 -9.81
C SER A 37 -15.22 3.87 -9.72
N ILE A 38 -16.16 4.67 -9.20
CA ILE A 38 -17.59 4.33 -9.13
C ILE A 38 -18.14 4.17 -10.56
N TYR A 39 -18.02 5.20 -11.40
CA TYR A 39 -18.58 5.22 -12.75
C TYR A 39 -18.07 4.08 -13.64
N THR A 40 -16.78 3.74 -13.55
CA THR A 40 -16.17 2.66 -14.36
C THR A 40 -16.86 1.32 -14.09
N VAL A 41 -17.05 0.97 -12.83
CA VAL A 41 -17.64 -0.32 -12.43
C VAL A 41 -19.12 -0.36 -12.78
N LEU A 42 -19.83 0.76 -12.64
CA LEU A 42 -21.24 0.87 -12.98
C LEU A 42 -21.48 0.75 -14.48
N HIS A 43 -20.58 1.28 -15.31
CA HIS A 43 -20.66 1.12 -16.76
C HIS A 43 -20.41 -0.33 -17.22
N GLN A 44 -19.47 -1.05 -16.58
CA GLN A 44 -19.10 -2.41 -16.99
C GLN A 44 -20.18 -3.47 -16.77
N ARG A 45 -21.13 -3.25 -15.85
CA ARG A 45 -22.14 -4.26 -15.47
C ARG A 45 -23.47 -4.17 -16.24
N GLU A 46 -23.66 -3.16 -17.09
CA GLU A 46 -24.94 -2.91 -17.74
C GLU A 46 -24.82 -2.63 -19.25
N SER A 47 -25.71 -3.23 -20.07
CA SER A 47 -25.77 -2.99 -21.52
C SER A 47 -26.11 -1.53 -21.86
N PHE A 48 -25.37 -0.98 -22.83
CA PHE A 48 -25.32 0.42 -23.28
C PHE A 48 -26.67 1.17 -23.41
N LEU A 49 -27.77 0.50 -23.76
CA LEU A 49 -28.91 1.16 -24.41
C LEU A 49 -30.15 1.45 -23.53
N LYS A 50 -30.33 0.81 -22.36
CA LYS A 50 -31.54 1.03 -21.51
C LYS A 50 -31.28 1.80 -20.21
N LYS A 51 -30.02 2.02 -19.83
CA LYS A 51 -29.63 2.35 -18.44
C LYS A 51 -28.88 3.68 -18.24
N GLY A 52 -28.36 4.31 -19.29
CA GLY A 52 -27.78 5.66 -19.20
C GLY A 52 -28.74 6.70 -18.62
N ALA A 53 -30.06 6.57 -18.87
CA ALA A 53 -31.06 7.56 -18.46
C ALA A 53 -31.41 7.57 -16.95
N ARG A 54 -31.39 6.44 -16.25
CA ARG A 54 -31.61 6.38 -14.78
C ARG A 54 -30.35 6.78 -14.02
N PHE A 55 -29.21 6.50 -14.62
CA PHE A 55 -27.89 6.73 -14.07
C PHE A 55 -27.48 8.22 -14.15
N LEU A 56 -27.63 8.86 -15.32
CA LEU A 56 -27.47 10.32 -15.48
C LEU A 56 -28.45 11.14 -14.62
N LYS A 57 -29.56 10.54 -14.17
CA LYS A 57 -30.48 11.17 -13.20
C LYS A 57 -29.99 11.11 -11.76
N THR A 58 -29.22 10.08 -11.41
CA THR A 58 -28.74 9.85 -10.04
C THR A 58 -27.40 10.52 -9.81
N PHE A 59 -26.52 10.49 -10.81
CA PHE A 59 -25.22 11.10 -10.73
C PHE A 59 -25.10 12.30 -11.67
N LYS A 60 -25.24 13.50 -11.09
CA LYS A 60 -25.29 14.79 -11.80
C LYS A 60 -24.03 15.62 -11.58
N THR A 61 -23.23 15.31 -10.55
CA THR A 61 -22.01 16.07 -10.24
C THR A 61 -20.96 15.95 -11.33
N PHE A 62 -20.91 14.80 -11.98
CA PHE A 62 -19.89 14.47 -12.97
C PHE A 62 -20.53 13.91 -14.24
N ARG A 63 -19.95 14.27 -15.40
CA ARG A 63 -20.33 13.69 -16.69
C ARG A 63 -19.21 12.78 -17.21
N PRO A 64 -19.53 11.56 -17.66
CA PRO A 64 -18.56 10.73 -18.35
C PRO A 64 -18.25 11.32 -19.72
N VAL A 65 -16.96 11.48 -20.03
CA VAL A 65 -16.45 11.94 -21.32
C VAL A 65 -15.58 10.85 -21.91
N PHE A 66 -15.98 10.32 -23.05
CA PHE A 66 -15.24 9.27 -23.76
C PHE A 66 -14.32 9.92 -24.79
N LYS A 67 -13.02 9.83 -24.57
CA LYS A 67 -12.00 10.41 -25.47
C LYS A 67 -11.33 9.28 -26.26
N PRO A 68 -11.21 9.40 -27.60
CA PRO A 68 -10.43 8.45 -28.39
C PRO A 68 -8.97 8.46 -27.92
N SER A 69 -8.35 7.28 -27.80
CA SER A 69 -6.92 7.15 -27.49
C SER A 69 -6.25 6.21 -28.47
N ALA A 70 -5.04 6.58 -28.92
CA ALA A 70 -4.30 5.84 -29.94
C ALA A 70 -3.85 4.43 -29.49
N ASP A 71 -3.76 4.20 -28.18
CA ASP A 71 -3.27 2.97 -27.55
C ASP A 71 -4.38 2.10 -26.95
N GLN A 72 -5.48 2.71 -26.48
CA GLN A 72 -6.54 2.06 -25.70
C GLN A 72 -7.94 2.16 -26.34
N GLY A 73 -8.02 2.68 -27.56
CA GLY A 73 -9.28 2.85 -28.30
C GLY A 73 -10.11 4.00 -27.74
N VAL A 74 -10.78 3.80 -26.61
CA VAL A 74 -11.63 4.80 -25.95
C VAL A 74 -11.32 4.84 -24.45
N VAL A 75 -10.91 6.02 -23.96
CA VAL A 75 -10.63 6.27 -22.54
C VAL A 75 -11.82 6.99 -21.92
N LEU A 76 -12.31 6.45 -20.79
CA LEU A 76 -13.29 7.13 -19.94
C LEU A 76 -12.59 8.18 -19.07
N SER A 77 -12.93 9.44 -19.32
CA SER A 77 -12.63 10.60 -18.49
C SER A 77 -13.88 11.05 -17.75
N ILE A 78 -13.71 11.77 -16.65
CA ILE A 78 -14.80 12.34 -15.89
C ILE A 78 -14.56 13.83 -15.71
N GLU A 79 -15.57 14.63 -16.06
CA GLU A 79 -15.51 16.09 -15.95
C GLU A 79 -16.63 16.59 -15.03
N PRO A 80 -16.36 17.53 -14.10
CA PRO A 80 -17.40 18.17 -13.32
C PRO A 80 -18.46 18.80 -14.22
N VAL A 81 -19.73 18.70 -13.83
CA VAL A 81 -20.83 19.35 -14.58
C VAL A 81 -20.90 20.85 -14.28
N SER A 82 -20.52 21.25 -13.06
CA SER A 82 -20.37 22.66 -12.66
C SER A 82 -18.89 22.97 -12.42
N ALA A 83 -18.40 24.04 -13.06
CA ALA A 83 -17.04 24.54 -12.84
C ALA A 83 -16.91 25.36 -11.55
N ASP A 84 -18.03 25.75 -10.93
CA ASP A 84 -18.06 26.64 -9.76
C ASP A 84 -17.96 25.88 -8.43
N LEU A 85 -18.08 24.55 -8.44
CA LEU A 85 -18.00 23.73 -7.24
C LEU A 85 -16.54 23.50 -6.83
N SER A 86 -16.25 23.68 -5.54
CA SER A 86 -14.98 23.29 -4.94
C SER A 86 -14.80 21.77 -4.94
N GLY A 87 -13.55 21.31 -4.83
CA GLY A 87 -13.24 19.87 -4.75
C GLY A 87 -13.94 19.15 -3.60
N ILE A 88 -14.14 19.82 -2.47
CA ILE A 88 -14.87 19.30 -1.31
C ILE A 88 -16.36 19.14 -1.62
N GLU A 89 -16.99 20.14 -2.24
CA GLU A 89 -18.41 20.04 -2.64
C GLU A 89 -18.62 18.96 -3.70
N LEU A 90 -17.68 18.81 -4.64
CA LEU A 90 -17.70 17.72 -5.62
C LEU A 90 -17.61 16.36 -4.93
N LEU A 91 -16.71 16.21 -3.95
CA LEU A 91 -16.56 14.97 -3.20
C LEU A 91 -17.84 14.65 -2.39
N ASP A 92 -18.40 15.64 -1.71
CA ASP A 92 -19.63 15.50 -0.92
C ASP A 92 -20.79 15.01 -1.79
N GLN A 93 -21.01 15.64 -2.94
CA GLN A 93 -22.06 15.22 -3.84
C GLN A 93 -21.80 13.82 -4.42
N VAL A 94 -20.58 13.50 -4.88
CA VAL A 94 -20.25 12.15 -5.40
C VAL A 94 -20.55 11.06 -4.38
N MET A 95 -20.15 11.29 -3.13
CA MET A 95 -20.36 10.32 -2.07
C MET A 95 -21.84 10.20 -1.72
N GLY A 96 -22.58 11.30 -1.67
CA GLY A 96 -24.02 11.29 -1.45
C GLY A 96 -24.79 10.57 -2.56
N GLU A 97 -24.47 10.87 -3.83
CA GLU A 97 -25.03 10.19 -5.01
C GLU A 97 -24.72 8.69 -4.99
N PHE A 98 -23.50 8.32 -4.57
CA PHE A 98 -23.11 6.93 -4.42
C PHE A 98 -23.90 6.22 -3.30
N GLY A 99 -24.10 6.86 -2.16
CA GLY A 99 -24.94 6.32 -1.10
C GLY A 99 -26.37 6.07 -1.56
N ASP A 100 -26.92 7.02 -2.32
CA ASP A 100 -28.23 6.92 -2.96
C ASP A 100 -28.34 5.72 -3.91
N PHE A 101 -27.29 5.49 -4.69
CA PHE A 101 -27.17 4.34 -5.57
C PHE A 101 -27.10 3.02 -4.77
N VAL A 102 -26.22 2.95 -3.76
CA VAL A 102 -26.05 1.75 -2.91
C VAL A 102 -27.37 1.38 -2.22
N ARG A 103 -28.12 2.35 -1.70
CA ARG A 103 -29.43 2.12 -1.07
C ARG A 103 -30.49 1.54 -2.01
N LYS A 104 -30.44 1.92 -3.30
CA LYS A 104 -31.38 1.45 -4.33
C LYS A 104 -30.96 0.10 -4.93
N GLN A 105 -29.76 -0.36 -4.63
CA GLN A 105 -29.18 -1.58 -5.19
C GLN A 105 -29.80 -2.82 -4.52
N THR A 106 -30.33 -3.75 -5.33
CA THR A 106 -30.93 -5.00 -4.84
C THR A 106 -29.96 -6.19 -4.87
N MET A 107 -28.65 -5.94 -4.98
CA MET A 107 -27.65 -7.01 -5.08
C MET A 107 -27.52 -7.74 -3.74
N ALA A 108 -27.89 -9.02 -3.72
CA ALA A 108 -27.85 -9.86 -2.53
C ALA A 108 -26.45 -9.96 -1.89
N ALA A 109 -25.39 -9.91 -2.69
CA ALA A 109 -24.01 -9.99 -2.21
C ALA A 109 -23.51 -8.65 -1.59
N GLY A 110 -24.04 -7.51 -2.01
CA GLY A 110 -23.63 -6.19 -1.51
C GLY A 110 -22.49 -5.52 -2.28
N VAL A 111 -21.98 -4.42 -1.72
CA VAL A 111 -20.99 -3.53 -2.34
C VAL A 111 -19.70 -3.49 -1.52
N HIS A 112 -18.56 -3.63 -2.18
CA HIS A 112 -17.23 -3.63 -1.58
C HIS A 112 -16.35 -2.55 -2.23
N ILE A 113 -15.87 -1.61 -1.43
CA ILE A 113 -15.00 -0.51 -1.87
C ILE A 113 -13.62 -0.70 -1.25
N ALA A 114 -12.57 -0.68 -2.07
CA ALA A 114 -11.19 -0.57 -1.62
C ALA A 114 -10.63 0.79 -2.04
N ILE A 115 -10.09 1.52 -1.08
CA ILE A 115 -9.39 2.78 -1.29
C ILE A 115 -7.92 2.54 -0.96
N ASP A 116 -7.08 2.52 -1.99
CA ASP A 116 -5.63 2.32 -1.88
C ASP A 116 -4.91 3.66 -1.68
N GLU A 117 -3.77 3.60 -1.00
CA GLU A 117 -3.00 4.75 -0.53
C GLU A 117 -3.85 5.81 0.19
N PHE A 118 -4.77 5.36 1.06
CA PHE A 118 -5.74 6.23 1.72
C PHE A 118 -5.09 7.35 2.55
N GLN A 119 -3.89 7.13 3.07
CA GLN A 119 -3.17 8.14 3.85
C GLN A 119 -2.81 9.41 3.05
N GLU A 120 -2.77 9.35 1.72
CA GLU A 120 -2.35 10.47 0.86
C GLU A 120 -3.26 11.69 1.05
N ILE A 121 -4.53 11.48 1.43
CA ILE A 121 -5.48 12.58 1.72
C ILE A 121 -5.02 13.48 2.88
N THR A 122 -4.13 12.97 3.74
CA THR A 122 -3.62 13.73 4.90
C THR A 122 -2.56 14.77 4.54
N ASP A 123 -1.97 14.66 3.35
CA ASP A 123 -1.00 15.64 2.84
C ASP A 123 -1.70 16.85 2.21
N LEU A 124 -3.02 16.78 1.98
CA LEU A 124 -3.83 17.86 1.46
C LEU A 124 -4.04 18.92 2.56
N LYS A 125 -3.54 20.15 2.30
CA LYS A 125 -3.60 21.25 3.27
C LYS A 125 -5.05 21.66 3.58
N GLY A 126 -5.41 21.64 4.86
CA GLY A 126 -6.73 22.09 5.32
C GLY A 126 -7.90 21.18 4.91
N SER A 127 -7.62 19.94 4.47
CA SER A 127 -8.64 19.13 3.80
C SER A 127 -9.71 18.64 4.77
N GLN A 128 -10.96 18.97 4.44
CA GLN A 128 -12.16 18.42 5.09
C GLN A 128 -12.49 17.02 4.53
N VAL A 129 -11.63 16.47 3.66
CA VAL A 129 -11.83 15.20 2.94
C VAL A 129 -12.13 14.06 3.90
N GLU A 130 -11.37 13.93 4.99
CA GLU A 130 -11.64 12.89 6.00
C GLU A 130 -13.05 13.03 6.58
N GLY A 131 -13.48 14.26 6.89
CA GLY A 131 -14.79 14.55 7.44
C GLY A 131 -15.92 14.22 6.46
N VAL A 132 -15.82 14.68 5.22
CA VAL A 132 -16.81 14.40 4.16
C VAL A 132 -16.94 12.91 3.91
N LEU A 133 -15.82 12.20 3.68
CA LEU A 133 -15.85 10.76 3.48
C LEU A 133 -16.49 10.05 4.67
N ARG A 134 -16.10 10.42 5.91
CA ARG A 134 -16.65 9.82 7.12
C ARG A 134 -18.16 10.04 7.27
N THR A 135 -18.67 11.21 6.92
CA THR A 135 -20.10 11.55 6.98
C THR A 135 -20.93 10.63 6.09
N HIS A 136 -20.48 10.36 4.86
CA HIS A 136 -21.20 9.52 3.91
C HIS A 136 -21.00 8.03 4.16
N ILE A 137 -19.76 7.59 4.41
CA ILE A 137 -19.41 6.16 4.54
C ILE A 137 -20.23 5.45 5.62
N GLN A 138 -20.56 6.10 6.73
CA GLN A 138 -21.38 5.50 7.81
C GLN A 138 -22.83 5.20 7.40
N GLU A 139 -23.35 5.89 6.39
CA GLU A 139 -24.73 5.69 5.92
C GLU A 139 -24.80 4.70 4.75
N HIS A 140 -23.65 4.38 4.17
CA HIS A 140 -23.56 3.48 3.03
C HIS A 140 -23.70 2.03 3.49
N GLN A 141 -24.61 1.29 2.87
CA GLN A 141 -24.71 -0.16 3.03
C GLN A 141 -23.62 -0.87 2.19
N ALA A 142 -22.36 -0.61 2.51
CA ALA A 142 -21.21 -1.13 1.79
C ALA A 142 -20.02 -1.39 2.72
N SER A 143 -19.14 -2.31 2.33
CA SER A 143 -17.90 -2.59 3.05
C SER A 143 -16.76 -1.74 2.49
N TYR A 144 -16.05 -1.02 3.36
CA TYR A 144 -14.91 -0.19 3.01
C TYR A 144 -13.60 -0.78 3.53
N PHE A 145 -12.61 -0.86 2.64
CA PHE A 145 -11.25 -1.30 2.95
C PHE A 145 -10.29 -0.17 2.62
N PHE A 146 -9.57 0.29 3.63
CA PHE A 146 -8.56 1.33 3.51
C PHE A 146 -7.18 0.68 3.52
N VAL A 147 -6.43 0.87 2.44
CA VAL A 147 -5.10 0.29 2.23
C VAL A 147 -4.10 1.43 2.10
N GLY A 148 -2.88 1.20 2.55
CA GLY A 148 -1.86 2.25 2.57
C GLY A 148 -0.48 1.74 2.93
N SER A 149 0.53 2.23 2.21
CA SER A 149 1.93 1.90 2.45
C SER A 149 2.49 2.59 3.71
N ARG A 150 2.12 3.84 3.99
CA ARG A 150 2.60 4.57 5.19
C ARG A 150 1.78 4.18 6.42
N ARG A 151 2.11 3.02 6.98
CA ARG A 151 1.39 2.37 8.08
C ARG A 151 1.10 3.29 9.25
N ARG A 152 2.08 4.09 9.71
CA ARG A 152 1.89 5.00 10.87
C ARG A 152 0.78 6.01 10.63
N ILE A 153 0.79 6.66 9.47
CA ILE A 153 -0.21 7.67 9.10
C ILE A 153 -1.58 7.02 8.97
N LEU A 154 -1.66 5.85 8.32
CA LEU A 154 -2.91 5.11 8.20
C LEU A 154 -3.47 4.72 9.58
N LEU A 155 -2.63 4.21 10.49
CA LEU A 155 -3.05 3.89 11.87
C LEU A 155 -3.51 5.13 12.64
N ASP A 156 -2.86 6.26 12.43
CA ASP A 156 -3.21 7.52 13.08
C ASP A 156 -4.61 8.00 12.69
N ILE A 157 -5.01 7.85 11.42
CA ILE A 157 -6.35 8.21 10.91
C ILE A 157 -7.45 7.48 11.70
N PHE A 158 -7.26 6.19 12.01
CA PHE A 158 -8.28 5.36 12.66
C PHE A 158 -8.16 5.27 14.19
N ASN A 159 -7.01 5.60 14.78
CA ASN A 159 -6.78 5.43 16.23
C ASN A 159 -6.62 6.74 17.02
N LYS A 160 -6.54 7.91 16.38
CA LYS A 160 -6.51 9.20 17.09
C LYS A 160 -7.90 9.78 17.28
N LYS A 161 -8.30 10.04 18.54
CA LYS A 161 -9.59 10.63 18.91
C LYS A 161 -9.93 11.95 18.20
N SER A 162 -8.92 12.70 17.78
CA SER A 162 -9.08 13.98 17.07
C SER A 162 -9.37 13.83 15.58
N ARG A 163 -9.30 12.62 15.00
CA ARG A 163 -9.51 12.38 13.57
C ARG A 163 -10.95 11.90 13.31
N PRO A 164 -11.59 12.30 12.19
CA PRO A 164 -12.96 11.87 11.86
C PRO A 164 -13.17 10.35 11.82
N PHE A 165 -12.17 9.61 11.33
CA PHE A 165 -12.23 8.15 11.21
C PHE A 165 -11.90 7.39 12.50
N TYR A 166 -11.80 8.05 13.66
CA TYR A 166 -11.55 7.38 14.93
C TYR A 166 -12.53 6.23 15.18
N GLN A 167 -12.00 5.02 15.40
CA GLN A 167 -12.77 3.79 15.66
C GLN A 167 -13.77 3.40 14.56
N SER A 168 -13.59 3.87 13.33
CA SER A 168 -14.50 3.58 12.21
C SER A 168 -14.14 2.34 11.38
N ALA A 169 -12.99 1.71 11.65
CA ALA A 169 -12.52 0.54 10.91
C ALA A 169 -11.80 -0.46 11.83
N MET A 170 -11.80 -1.74 11.44
CA MET A 170 -11.00 -2.77 12.09
C MET A 170 -9.58 -2.77 11.52
N MET A 171 -8.58 -2.84 12.39
CA MET A 171 -7.18 -2.88 11.97
C MET A 171 -6.80 -4.30 11.56
N TYR A 172 -6.36 -4.48 10.31
CA TYR A 172 -5.90 -5.77 9.80
C TYR A 172 -4.43 -5.70 9.36
N PRO A 173 -3.47 -6.03 10.25
CA PRO A 173 -2.06 -6.01 9.90
C PRO A 173 -1.69 -7.16 8.97
N LEU A 174 -1.13 -6.85 7.80
CA LEU A 174 -0.57 -7.84 6.90
C LEU A 174 0.79 -8.31 7.45
N LYS A 175 0.89 -9.61 7.70
CA LYS A 175 2.13 -10.25 8.14
C LYS A 175 2.95 -10.69 6.92
N ALA A 176 4.24 -10.98 7.16
CA ALA A 176 5.06 -11.68 6.19
C ALA A 176 4.42 -13.02 5.78
N LEU A 177 4.79 -13.54 4.61
CA LEU A 177 4.20 -14.77 4.10
C LEU A 177 4.48 -15.95 5.04
N PRO A 178 3.56 -16.92 5.18
CA PRO A 178 3.82 -18.13 5.94
C PRO A 178 5.02 -18.87 5.34
N HIS A 179 6.02 -19.17 6.17
CA HIS A 179 7.29 -19.77 5.74
C HIS A 179 7.08 -21.04 4.91
N ASP A 180 6.27 -21.99 5.39
CA ASP A 180 6.02 -23.27 4.71
C ASP A 180 5.30 -23.11 3.37
N GLU A 181 4.35 -22.17 3.29
CA GLU A 181 3.63 -21.88 2.05
C GLU A 181 4.56 -21.26 1.01
N LEU A 182 5.41 -20.32 1.44
CA LEU A 182 6.39 -19.67 0.57
C LEU A 182 7.44 -20.67 0.07
N THR A 183 8.00 -21.50 0.95
CA THR A 183 8.96 -22.56 0.60
C THR A 183 8.38 -23.53 -0.43
N ARG A 184 7.13 -23.97 -0.23
CA ARG A 184 6.42 -24.84 -1.17
C ARG A 184 6.15 -24.14 -2.51
N PHE A 185 5.71 -22.88 -2.45
CA PHE A 185 5.46 -22.06 -3.64
C PHE A 185 6.75 -21.92 -4.48
N MET A 186 7.87 -21.51 -3.88
CA MET A 186 9.14 -21.35 -4.58
C MET A 186 9.58 -22.67 -5.21
N SER A 187 9.62 -23.76 -4.43
CA SER A 187 10.01 -25.08 -4.94
C SER A 187 9.21 -25.50 -6.18
N ASN A 188 7.90 -25.24 -6.18
CA ASN A 188 7.02 -25.49 -7.33
C ASN A 188 7.32 -24.58 -8.52
N GLN A 189 7.62 -23.30 -8.28
CA GLN A 189 7.94 -22.36 -9.35
C GLN A 189 9.29 -22.69 -10.03
N PHE A 190 10.33 -23.05 -9.27
CA PHE A 190 11.58 -23.55 -9.83
C PHE A 190 11.34 -24.79 -10.70
N LYS A 191 10.54 -25.74 -10.22
CA LYS A 191 10.20 -26.96 -10.96
C LYS A 191 9.49 -26.66 -12.28
N LYS A 192 8.54 -25.72 -12.29
CA LYS A 192 7.85 -25.28 -13.51
C LYS A 192 8.81 -24.61 -14.51
N GLY A 193 9.83 -23.91 -14.02
CA GLY A 193 10.93 -23.40 -14.85
C GLY A 193 11.96 -24.46 -15.26
N GLY A 194 11.79 -25.72 -14.88
CA GLY A 194 12.71 -26.79 -15.24
C GLY A 194 13.96 -26.90 -14.35
N LYS A 195 13.98 -26.24 -13.19
CA LYS A 195 15.05 -26.34 -12.18
C LYS A 195 14.57 -27.05 -10.92
N LYS A 196 15.43 -27.84 -10.29
CA LYS A 196 15.15 -28.50 -9.00
C LYS A 196 15.67 -27.62 -7.87
N CYS A 197 14.76 -27.08 -7.07
CA CYS A 197 15.10 -26.41 -5.81
C CYS A 197 14.81 -27.37 -4.64
N PRO A 198 15.84 -27.90 -3.95
CA PRO A 198 15.64 -28.70 -2.74
C PRO A 198 14.89 -27.91 -1.66
N LYS A 199 14.10 -28.59 -0.82
CA LYS A 199 13.32 -27.93 0.26
C LYS A 199 14.21 -27.06 1.15
N VAL A 200 15.36 -27.59 1.59
CA VAL A 200 16.33 -26.88 2.43
C VAL A 200 16.83 -25.59 1.78
N ILE A 201 16.99 -25.56 0.46
CA ILE A 201 17.39 -24.35 -0.28
C ILE A 201 16.25 -23.34 -0.28
N ALA A 202 15.02 -23.77 -0.55
CA ALA A 202 13.85 -22.89 -0.50
C ALA A 202 13.60 -22.33 0.92
N GLU A 203 13.85 -23.12 1.97
CA GLU A 203 13.79 -22.67 3.38
C GLU A 203 14.83 -21.58 3.65
N LYS A 204 16.08 -21.78 3.21
CA LYS A 204 17.15 -20.77 3.33
C LYS A 204 16.82 -19.48 2.59
N ILE A 205 16.28 -19.55 1.36
CA ILE A 205 15.82 -18.37 0.63
C ILE A 205 14.74 -17.65 1.44
N SER A 206 13.73 -18.39 1.90
CA SER A 206 12.61 -17.87 2.69
C SER A 206 13.08 -17.12 3.94
N GLU A 207 13.98 -17.72 4.72
CA GLU A 207 14.55 -17.13 5.94
C GLU A 207 15.38 -15.87 5.67
N LYS A 208 16.23 -15.89 4.63
CA LYS A 208 17.15 -14.80 4.33
C LYS A 208 16.44 -13.47 4.02
N ILE A 209 15.21 -13.52 3.52
CA ILE A 209 14.39 -12.34 3.20
C ILE A 209 13.19 -12.14 4.12
N VAL A 210 13.15 -12.87 5.25
CA VAL A 210 12.11 -12.74 6.30
C VAL A 210 10.68 -12.83 5.73
N GLN A 211 10.51 -13.63 4.68
CA GLN A 211 9.27 -13.87 3.95
C GLN A 211 8.55 -12.62 3.40
N TYR A 212 9.28 -11.53 3.15
CA TYR A 212 8.73 -10.34 2.48
C TYR A 212 8.45 -10.66 1.01
N PRO A 213 7.21 -10.49 0.49
CA PRO A 213 6.83 -10.93 -0.85
C PRO A 213 7.73 -10.40 -1.97
N TYR A 214 8.09 -9.12 -1.92
CA TYR A 214 8.96 -8.48 -2.92
C TYR A 214 10.34 -9.17 -2.98
N TYR A 215 11.01 -9.25 -1.83
CA TYR A 215 12.32 -9.87 -1.72
C TYR A 215 12.30 -11.38 -1.97
N ALA A 216 11.22 -12.07 -1.61
CA ALA A 216 11.04 -13.47 -1.94
C ALA A 216 11.04 -13.69 -3.46
N GLN A 217 10.33 -12.85 -4.20
CA GLN A 217 10.30 -12.90 -5.65
C GLN A 217 11.66 -12.50 -6.26
N ALA A 218 12.25 -11.40 -5.80
CA ALA A 218 13.50 -10.87 -6.34
C ALA A 218 14.68 -11.82 -6.09
N LEU A 219 14.85 -12.33 -4.86
CA LEU A 219 15.89 -13.30 -4.54
C LEU A 219 15.69 -14.60 -5.30
N ALA A 220 14.46 -15.15 -5.31
CA ALA A 220 14.19 -16.38 -6.04
C ALA A 220 14.44 -16.23 -7.55
N TYR A 221 14.16 -15.06 -8.13
CA TYR A 221 14.50 -14.75 -9.51
C TYR A 221 16.02 -14.78 -9.74
N HIS A 222 16.81 -14.08 -8.92
CA HIS A 222 18.27 -14.09 -9.06
C HIS A 222 18.87 -15.50 -8.86
N VAL A 223 18.37 -16.26 -7.88
CA VAL A 223 18.78 -17.65 -7.67
C VAL A 223 18.42 -18.50 -8.89
N TYR A 224 17.21 -18.33 -9.43
CA TYR A 224 16.79 -19.02 -10.63
C TYR A 224 17.69 -18.66 -11.80
N GLU A 225 18.03 -17.41 -12.05
CA GLU A 225 18.87 -17.03 -13.19
C GLU A 225 20.27 -17.64 -13.15
N ILE A 226 20.92 -17.66 -11.98
CA ILE A 226 22.34 -18.08 -11.87
C ILE A 226 22.54 -19.57 -11.61
N SER A 227 21.54 -20.25 -11.05
CA SER A 227 21.64 -21.67 -10.71
C SER A 227 21.68 -22.57 -11.95
N ALA A 228 22.27 -23.75 -11.82
CA ALA A 228 22.20 -24.79 -12.84
C ALA A 228 20.82 -25.51 -12.81
N LYS A 229 20.76 -26.78 -13.22
CA LYS A 229 19.52 -27.58 -13.13
C LYS A 229 19.11 -27.89 -11.70
N VAL A 230 20.06 -27.94 -10.76
CA VAL A 230 19.80 -28.12 -9.34
C VAL A 230 20.35 -26.90 -8.62
N VAL A 231 19.53 -26.30 -7.78
CA VAL A 231 19.92 -25.11 -7.01
C VAL A 231 20.75 -25.55 -5.82
N GLU A 232 21.87 -24.87 -5.61
CA GLU A 232 22.80 -25.09 -4.51
C GLU A 232 22.83 -23.89 -3.55
N GLU A 233 23.45 -24.07 -2.39
CA GLU A 233 23.53 -23.02 -1.37
C GLU A 233 24.36 -21.82 -1.82
N GLN A 234 25.43 -22.05 -2.60
CA GLN A 234 26.26 -20.98 -3.13
C GLN A 234 25.47 -20.05 -4.07
N ASP A 235 24.47 -20.57 -4.79
CA ASP A 235 23.58 -19.77 -5.62
C ASP A 235 22.80 -18.76 -4.79
N ILE A 236 22.40 -19.09 -3.56
CA ILE A 236 21.69 -18.16 -2.69
C ILE A 236 22.57 -16.97 -2.34
N ASN A 237 23.83 -17.21 -1.97
CA ASN A 237 24.75 -16.15 -1.57
C ASN A 237 25.07 -15.21 -2.75
N ASN A 238 25.42 -15.79 -3.91
CA ASN A 238 25.71 -15.03 -5.12
C ASN A 238 24.48 -14.23 -5.61
N ALA A 239 23.28 -14.83 -5.53
CA ALA A 239 22.04 -14.15 -5.89
C ALA A 239 21.69 -13.03 -4.91
N PHE A 240 22.00 -13.20 -3.63
CA PHE A 240 21.75 -12.18 -2.62
C PHE A 240 22.65 -10.96 -2.81
N GLU A 241 23.91 -11.15 -3.18
CA GLU A 241 24.78 -10.02 -3.57
C GLU A 241 24.22 -9.26 -4.77
N LYS A 242 23.68 -9.97 -5.78
CA LYS A 242 23.00 -9.36 -6.92
C LYS A 242 21.75 -8.57 -6.50
N LEU A 243 20.96 -9.11 -5.58
CA LEU A 243 19.80 -8.41 -5.02
C LEU A 243 20.21 -7.13 -4.30
N ILE A 244 21.21 -7.20 -3.41
CA ILE A 244 21.71 -6.01 -2.71
C ILE A 244 22.26 -4.97 -3.70
N ALA A 245 22.97 -5.42 -4.75
CA ALA A 245 23.46 -4.54 -5.80
C ALA A 245 22.33 -3.89 -6.61
N SER A 246 21.21 -4.60 -6.87
CA SER A 246 20.07 -4.02 -7.59
C SER A 246 19.31 -2.99 -6.77
N GLU A 247 19.25 -3.15 -5.45
CA GLU A 247 18.60 -2.20 -4.54
C GLU A 247 19.49 -1.00 -4.19
N ARG A 248 20.81 -1.09 -4.46
CA ARG A 248 21.83 -0.12 -4.03
C ARG A 248 21.45 1.32 -4.33
N TYR A 249 21.06 1.64 -5.56
CA TYR A 249 20.73 3.02 -5.93
C TYR A 249 19.50 3.55 -5.19
N GLY A 250 18.50 2.70 -4.94
CA GLY A 250 17.33 3.06 -4.15
C GLY A 250 17.71 3.35 -2.70
N TYR A 251 18.54 2.49 -2.10
CA TYR A 251 19.01 2.66 -0.73
C TYR A 251 19.95 3.86 -0.56
N GLU A 252 20.85 4.10 -1.51
CA GLU A 252 21.70 5.30 -1.52
C GLU A 252 20.84 6.57 -1.63
N GLY A 253 19.79 6.57 -2.46
CA GLY A 253 18.83 7.68 -2.54
C GLY A 253 18.14 7.95 -1.20
N ILE A 254 17.67 6.91 -0.50
CA ILE A 254 17.09 7.04 0.84
C ILE A 254 18.08 7.68 1.82
N VAL A 255 19.34 7.23 1.81
CA VAL A 255 20.36 7.71 2.76
C VAL A 255 20.87 9.11 2.45
N GLN A 256 20.91 9.50 1.17
CA GLN A 256 21.36 10.84 0.74
C GLN A 256 20.52 11.97 1.34
N ASP A 257 19.23 11.74 1.56
CA ASP A 257 18.31 12.72 2.16
C ASP A 257 18.38 12.75 3.69
N LEU A 258 19.24 11.95 4.31
CA LEU A 258 19.37 11.84 5.76
C LEU A 258 20.58 12.57 6.30
N THR A 259 20.39 13.19 7.46
CA THR A 259 21.46 13.83 8.23
C THR A 259 22.34 12.80 8.94
N GLY A 260 23.57 13.18 9.30
CA GLY A 260 24.50 12.32 10.05
C GLY A 260 23.89 11.62 11.28
N PRO A 261 23.17 12.33 12.17
CA PRO A 261 22.50 11.70 13.32
C PRO A 261 21.42 10.67 12.94
N GLN A 262 20.69 10.89 11.84
CA GLN A 262 19.69 9.95 11.32
C GLN A 262 20.36 8.68 10.80
N ILE A 263 21.42 8.83 10.01
CA ILE A 263 22.21 7.70 9.49
C ILE A 263 22.85 6.92 10.65
N ALA A 264 23.41 7.61 11.65
CA ALA A 264 24.02 6.97 12.81
C ALA A 264 23.02 6.10 13.59
N LEU A 265 21.80 6.60 13.81
CA LEU A 265 20.75 5.84 14.47
C LEU A 265 20.28 4.64 13.62
N LEU A 266 20.16 4.80 12.30
CA LEU A 266 19.84 3.70 11.38
C LEU A 266 20.88 2.59 11.44
N LYS A 267 22.17 2.91 11.30
CA LYS A 267 23.25 1.91 11.37
C LYS A 267 23.29 1.20 12.73
N ALA A 268 23.06 1.94 13.81
CA ALA A 268 22.97 1.36 15.15
C ALA A 268 21.83 0.33 15.24
N LEU A 269 20.63 0.69 14.79
CA LEU A 269 19.46 -0.19 14.81
C LEU A 269 19.54 -1.36 13.83
N ALA A 270 20.23 -1.19 12.70
CA ALA A 270 20.49 -2.27 11.74
C ALA A 270 21.38 -3.36 12.35
N THR A 271 22.37 -2.96 13.16
CA THR A 271 23.32 -3.90 13.79
C THR A 271 22.78 -4.47 15.10
N HIS A 272 22.15 -3.63 15.94
CA HIS A 272 21.67 -4.00 17.26
C HIS A 272 20.26 -3.45 17.53
N PRO A 273 19.21 -4.14 17.04
CA PRO A 273 17.83 -3.84 17.45
C PRO A 273 17.70 -3.86 19.00
N THR A 274 17.03 -2.87 19.57
CA THR A 274 16.98 -2.69 21.03
C THR A 274 15.66 -2.14 21.52
N SER A 275 15.25 -2.48 22.74
CA SER A 275 14.09 -1.84 23.39
C SER A 275 14.44 -0.48 24.01
N LYS A 276 15.74 -0.19 24.21
CA LYS A 276 16.23 0.97 24.95
C LYS A 276 17.25 1.78 24.16
N ILE A 277 16.81 2.42 23.07
CA ILE A 277 17.65 3.27 22.22
C ILE A 277 18.34 4.42 22.97
N MET A 278 17.79 4.87 24.11
CA MET A 278 18.36 5.95 24.94
C MET A 278 19.05 5.45 26.21
N SER A 279 19.32 4.14 26.33
CA SER A 279 20.13 3.63 27.44
C SER A 279 21.56 4.13 27.34
N LYS A 280 22.23 4.34 28.48
CA LYS A 280 23.61 4.83 28.53
C LYS A 280 24.54 3.88 27.79
N GLU A 281 24.34 2.58 27.97
CA GLU A 281 25.14 1.51 27.36
C GLU A 281 25.01 1.54 25.83
N TYR A 282 23.79 1.63 25.29
CA TYR A 282 23.55 1.67 23.85
C TYR A 282 24.08 2.97 23.21
N MET A 283 23.86 4.11 23.87
CA MET A 283 24.38 5.39 23.38
C MET A 283 25.91 5.42 23.35
N GLN A 284 26.58 4.86 24.36
CA GLN A 284 28.03 4.77 24.39
C GLN A 284 28.57 3.83 23.31
N ALA A 285 27.97 2.64 23.16
CA ALA A 285 28.38 1.65 22.16
C ALA A 285 28.28 2.19 20.72
N HIS A 286 27.26 2.99 20.44
CA HIS A 286 26.99 3.54 19.10
C HIS A 286 27.37 5.02 18.92
N ARG A 287 28.00 5.64 19.93
CA ARG A 287 28.39 7.06 19.93
C ARG A 287 27.23 8.02 19.61
N LEU A 288 26.07 7.73 20.17
CA LEU A 288 24.85 8.52 19.98
C LEU A 288 24.65 9.50 21.15
N SER A 289 23.97 10.61 20.87
CA SER A 289 23.53 11.58 21.89
C SER A 289 22.01 11.57 22.05
N VAL A 290 21.53 11.95 23.24
CA VAL A 290 20.08 12.03 23.54
C VAL A 290 19.35 12.92 22.54
N GLY A 291 19.85 14.13 22.30
CA GLY A 291 19.26 15.09 21.36
C GLY A 291 19.31 14.60 19.91
N GLY A 292 20.43 13.95 19.51
CA GLY A 292 20.56 13.35 18.19
C GLY A 292 19.55 12.22 17.96
N ILE A 293 19.35 11.34 18.93
CA ILE A 293 18.35 10.27 18.86
C ILE A 293 16.94 10.83 18.76
N GLN A 294 16.57 11.83 19.59
CA GLN A 294 15.23 12.41 19.57
C GLN A 294 14.92 13.07 18.23
N TYR A 295 15.87 13.84 17.69
CA TYR A 295 15.77 14.46 16.38
C TYR A 295 15.67 13.41 15.25
N ALA A 296 16.55 12.41 15.27
CA ALA A 296 16.60 11.37 14.24
C ALA A 296 15.35 10.50 14.25
N ARG A 297 14.95 10.01 15.43
CA ARG A 297 13.84 9.07 15.59
C ARG A 297 12.57 9.58 14.94
N LYS A 298 12.18 10.83 15.20
CA LYS A 298 10.94 11.38 14.67
C LYS A 298 10.92 11.31 13.14
N LYS A 299 11.97 11.81 12.48
CA LYS A 299 12.06 11.81 11.02
C LYS A 299 12.10 10.40 10.44
N LEU A 300 12.85 9.49 11.07
CA LEU A 300 12.96 8.10 10.60
C LEU A 300 11.67 7.30 10.78
N GLU A 301 10.91 7.53 11.85
CA GLU A 301 9.57 6.94 12.02
C GLU A 301 8.58 7.53 10.98
N ASP A 302 8.67 8.83 10.70
CA ASP A 302 7.77 9.49 9.74
C ASP A 302 8.05 9.03 8.29
N LEU A 303 9.31 8.67 7.98
CA LEU A 303 9.70 8.03 6.73
C LEU A 303 9.47 6.51 6.71
N ASP A 304 8.93 5.92 7.78
CA ASP A 304 8.73 4.47 7.98
C ASP A 304 10.02 3.64 7.77
N LEU A 305 11.18 4.21 8.11
CA LEU A 305 12.47 3.52 8.05
C LEU A 305 12.77 2.72 9.33
N ILE A 306 12.19 3.15 10.46
CA ILE A 306 12.29 2.46 11.75
C ILE A 306 10.92 2.29 12.38
N GLU A 307 10.77 1.22 13.15
CA GLU A 307 9.56 0.96 13.91
C GLU A 307 9.86 0.43 15.31
N ARG A 308 8.85 0.52 16.19
CA ARG A 308 8.84 -0.19 17.47
C ARG A 308 7.87 -1.37 17.38
N HIS A 309 8.40 -2.58 17.27
CA HIS A 309 7.61 -3.80 17.19
C HIS A 309 7.91 -4.70 18.40
N LYS A 310 6.87 -5.05 19.18
CA LYS A 310 6.99 -5.83 20.44
C LYS A 310 8.07 -5.25 21.37
N GLU A 311 7.98 -3.95 21.63
CA GLU A 311 8.93 -3.16 22.43
C GLU A 311 10.34 -2.95 21.84
N LEU A 312 10.70 -3.61 20.73
CA LEU A 312 12.01 -3.49 20.09
C LEU A 312 11.99 -2.45 18.95
N TRP A 313 12.94 -1.53 18.98
CA TRP A 313 13.26 -0.66 17.86
C TRP A 313 14.07 -1.43 16.83
N ARG A 314 13.65 -1.36 15.56
CA ARG A 314 14.31 -2.02 14.42
C ARG A 314 14.09 -1.26 13.12
N ILE A 315 14.88 -1.62 12.10
CA ILE A 315 14.64 -1.22 10.71
C ILE A 315 13.37 -1.92 10.20
N VAL A 316 12.53 -1.20 9.46
CA VAL A 316 11.28 -1.74 8.89
C VAL A 316 11.55 -2.74 7.77
N ASP A 317 12.50 -2.40 6.90
CA ASP A 317 12.92 -3.22 5.79
C ASP A 317 14.15 -4.07 6.15
N PRO A 318 14.03 -5.41 6.18
CA PRO A 318 15.12 -6.29 6.60
C PRO A 318 16.32 -6.28 5.63
N VAL A 319 16.10 -6.12 4.32
CA VAL A 319 17.17 -6.14 3.32
C VAL A 319 17.91 -4.80 3.30
N PHE A 320 17.18 -3.70 3.48
CA PHE A 320 17.80 -2.39 3.73
C PHE A 320 18.65 -2.41 5.01
N GLY A 321 18.15 -3.03 6.08
CA GLY A 321 18.91 -3.24 7.32
C GLY A 321 20.22 -3.99 7.08
N LEU A 322 20.19 -5.06 6.29
CA LEU A 322 21.40 -5.81 5.92
C LEU A 322 22.38 -4.96 5.11
N TRP A 323 21.90 -4.20 4.12
CA TRP A 323 22.73 -3.28 3.35
C TRP A 323 23.41 -2.23 4.26
N LEU A 324 22.69 -1.66 5.23
CA LEU A 324 23.22 -0.70 6.19
C LEU A 324 24.35 -1.25 7.09
N THR A 325 24.43 -2.58 7.29
CA THR A 325 25.53 -3.18 8.07
C THR A 325 26.84 -3.27 7.29
N GLY A 326 26.78 -3.27 5.95
CA GLY A 326 27.94 -3.28 5.06
C GLY A 326 28.31 -1.90 4.48
N TYR A 327 27.43 -0.91 4.63
CA TYR A 327 27.59 0.48 4.18
C TYR A 327 28.14 1.38 5.30
#